data_AF-A0A2E2R286-F1
#
_entry.id   AF-A0A2E2R286-F1
#
_cell.length_a   1.000
_cell.length_b   1.000
_cell.length_c   1.000
_cell.angle_alpha   90.00
_cell.angle_beta   90.00
_cell.angle_gamma   90.00
#
_symmetry.space_group_name_H-M   'P 1'
#
loop_
_entity.id
_entity.type
_entity.pdbx_description
1 polymer ?
#
loop_
_entity_poly.entity_id
_entity_poly.type
_entity_poly.pdbx_seq_one_letter_code
_entity_poly.pdbx_strand_id
1 'polypeptide(L)'
;MDVVFMVFRVAVENRTTAVFGTGRHVLVDASGAGQGRYCMAAVCLENGEVVQLHSKPCEAFSSVLAEQESIEWAFTLWPHALVWNDCIPAIEAVLDQQPALAGQLYWPTPRMRKPFHDMVHSLSVKARGVAIPAQWNYAFTTPGSARSIIDFTFKPLGNAP
;
A
#
# COMPACT_ATOMS: atom_id res chain seq x y z
N MET A 1 12.15 -29.67 9.33
CA MET A 1 11.67 -28.28 9.28
C MET A 1 11.84 -27.83 7.86
N ASP A 2 10.85 -28.17 7.02
CA ASP A 2 10.85 -27.74 5.64
C ASP A 2 10.71 -26.23 5.61
N VAL A 3 11.73 -25.57 5.05
CA VAL A 3 11.69 -24.14 4.77
C VAL A 3 10.64 -23.98 3.69
N VAL A 4 9.39 -23.77 4.11
CA VAL A 4 8.34 -23.20 3.26
C VAL A 4 8.94 -21.90 2.76
N PHE A 5 9.49 -21.91 1.55
CA PHE A 5 9.90 -20.72 0.85
C PHE A 5 8.66 -19.83 0.82
N MET A 6 8.64 -18.83 1.70
CA MET A 6 7.51 -17.95 1.98
C MET A 6 6.91 -17.50 0.65
N VAL A 7 5.76 -18.07 0.28
CA VAL A 7 5.10 -17.89 -1.03
C VAL A 7 4.76 -16.41 -1.28
N PHE A 8 4.71 -15.62 -0.22
CA PHE A 8 4.48 -14.17 -0.18
C PHE A 8 5.76 -13.33 -0.23
N ARG A 9 6.95 -13.92 -0.10
CA ARG A 9 8.21 -13.20 -0.32
C ARG A 9 8.57 -13.28 -1.79
N VAL A 10 8.87 -12.13 -2.39
CA VAL A 10 9.36 -12.08 -3.77
C VAL A 10 10.63 -12.93 -3.90
N ALA A 11 10.55 -13.94 -4.76
CA ALA A 11 11.65 -14.82 -5.14
C ALA A 11 12.85 -13.99 -5.62
N VAL A 12 14.08 -14.48 -5.41
CA VAL A 12 15.31 -13.70 -5.62
C VAL A 12 15.44 -13.16 -7.06
N GLU A 13 15.03 -13.99 -8.01
CA GLU A 13 14.98 -13.74 -9.44
C GLU A 13 13.98 -12.63 -9.85
N ASN A 14 12.93 -12.41 -9.06
CA ASN A 14 11.88 -11.43 -9.34
C ASN A 14 12.11 -10.09 -8.62
N ARG A 15 13.28 -9.89 -8.00
CA ARG A 15 13.67 -8.68 -7.26
C ARG A 15 14.18 -7.58 -8.17
N THR A 16 13.47 -7.33 -9.26
CA THR A 16 13.80 -6.29 -10.23
C THR A 16 12.67 -5.28 -10.29
N THR A 17 12.96 -4.06 -10.71
CA THR A 17 11.92 -3.04 -10.96
C THR A 17 10.94 -3.49 -12.06
N ALA A 18 11.35 -4.42 -12.93
CA ALA A 18 10.53 -4.99 -13.98
C ALA A 18 9.30 -5.75 -13.47
N VAL A 19 9.29 -6.21 -12.21
CA VAL A 19 8.10 -6.84 -11.62
C VAL A 19 6.92 -5.87 -11.58
N PHE A 20 7.15 -4.55 -11.47
CA PHE A 20 6.11 -3.51 -11.53
C PHE A 20 5.75 -3.09 -12.95
N GLY A 21 6.50 -3.57 -13.94
CA GLY A 21 6.31 -3.24 -15.36
C GLY A 21 5.18 -4.03 -16.03
N THR A 22 4.57 -4.99 -15.33
CA THR A 22 3.50 -5.83 -15.87
C THR A 22 2.39 -6.02 -14.85
N GLY A 23 1.15 -5.71 -15.24
CA GLY A 23 -0.02 -5.90 -14.39
C GLY A 23 -0.22 -4.76 -13.40
N ARG A 24 -1.21 -4.95 -12.50
CA ARG A 24 -1.61 -3.94 -11.51
C ARG A 24 -1.03 -4.29 -10.15
N HIS A 25 -0.29 -3.35 -9.58
CA HIS A 25 0.32 -3.46 -8.25
C HIS A 25 -0.31 -2.44 -7.33
N VAL A 26 -0.61 -2.82 -6.10
CA VAL A 26 -1.16 -1.90 -5.11
C VAL A 26 -0.27 -1.94 -3.87
N LEU A 27 0.33 -0.81 -3.53
CA LEU A 27 1.08 -0.67 -2.29
C LEU A 27 0.15 -0.12 -1.23
N VAL A 28 0.12 -0.76 -0.07
CA VAL A 28 -0.70 -0.33 1.07
C VAL A 28 0.12 -0.16 2.33
N ASP A 29 -0.24 0.85 3.12
CA ASP A 29 0.33 1.17 4.43
C ASP A 29 -0.74 1.81 5.30
N ALA A 30 -0.64 1.59 6.61
CA ALA A 30 -1.47 2.25 7.60
C ALA A 30 -0.63 3.06 8.59
N SER A 31 -1.00 4.32 8.76
CA SER A 31 -0.31 5.26 9.63
C SER A 31 -1.16 5.66 10.81
N GLY A 32 -0.54 5.82 11.99
CA GLY A 32 -1.20 6.39 13.16
C GLY A 32 -1.64 7.84 12.92
N ALA A 33 -2.93 8.11 13.06
CA ALA A 33 -3.55 9.44 12.92
C ALA A 33 -3.73 10.17 14.26
N GLY A 34 -3.23 9.60 15.36
CA GLY A 34 -3.35 10.14 16.72
C GLY A 34 -4.62 9.68 17.45
N GLN A 35 -4.64 9.81 18.78
CA GLN A 35 -5.78 9.41 19.63
C GLN A 35 -6.23 7.95 19.44
N GLY A 36 -5.30 7.04 19.12
CA GLY A 36 -5.60 5.62 18.87
C GLY A 36 -6.25 5.35 17.51
N ARG A 37 -6.32 6.34 16.62
CA ARG A 37 -6.86 6.19 15.26
C ARG A 37 -5.75 5.93 14.26
N TYR A 38 -6.09 5.24 13.18
CA TYR A 38 -5.22 4.98 12.05
C TYR A 38 -5.87 5.47 10.76
N CYS A 39 -5.07 5.68 9.72
CA CYS A 39 -5.53 5.90 8.36
C CYS A 39 -4.69 5.07 7.40
N MET A 40 -5.33 4.51 6.40
CA MET A 40 -4.69 3.69 5.37
C MET A 40 -4.58 4.46 4.06
N ALA A 41 -3.57 4.09 3.29
CA ALA A 41 -3.34 4.59 1.95
C ALA A 41 -3.12 3.42 0.99
N ALA A 42 -3.53 3.60 -0.27
CA ALA A 42 -3.27 2.69 -1.36
C ALA A 42 -2.69 3.45 -2.56
N VAL A 43 -1.53 3.01 -3.04
CA VAL A 43 -0.88 3.52 -4.26
C VAL A 43 -0.98 2.44 -5.32
N CYS A 44 -1.83 2.66 -6.33
CA CYS A 44 -1.98 1.76 -7.46
C CYS A 44 -0.99 2.13 -8.56
N LEU A 45 -0.18 1.16 -8.96
CA LEU A 45 0.71 1.22 -10.11
C LEU A 45 0.24 0.28 -11.21
N GLU A 46 0.35 0.74 -12.46
CA GLU A 46 0.10 -0.06 -13.64
C GLU A 46 1.21 0.19 -14.65
N ASN A 47 1.90 -0.86 -15.06
CA ASN A 47 3.05 -0.80 -15.98
C ASN A 47 4.15 0.20 -15.54
N GLY A 48 4.43 0.26 -14.25
CA GLY A 48 5.47 1.12 -13.65
C GLY A 48 5.04 2.56 -13.37
N GLU A 49 3.82 2.95 -13.75
CA GLU A 49 3.28 4.30 -13.54
C GLU A 49 2.24 4.31 -12.42
N VAL A 50 2.20 5.36 -11.62
CA VAL A 50 1.16 5.55 -10.59
C VAL A 50 -0.12 6.00 -11.28
N VAL A 51 -1.19 5.23 -11.14
CA VAL A 51 -2.47 5.50 -11.82
C VAL A 51 -3.58 5.93 -10.86
N GLN A 52 -3.56 5.44 -9.62
CA GLN A 52 -4.54 5.84 -8.60
C GLN A 52 -3.90 5.93 -7.22
N LEU A 53 -4.37 6.87 -6.41
CA LEU A 53 -3.92 7.11 -5.04
C LEU A 53 -5.16 7.26 -4.17
N HIS A 54 -5.36 6.37 -3.22
CA HIS A 54 -6.53 6.40 -2.34
C HIS A 54 -6.10 6.47 -0.89
N SER A 55 -6.96 7.03 -0.05
CA SER A 55 -6.85 6.89 1.40
C SER A 55 -8.21 6.74 2.06
N LYS A 56 -8.26 6.12 3.23
CA LYS A 56 -9.46 5.96 4.05
C LYS A 56 -9.07 5.92 5.54
N PRO A 57 -9.86 6.48 6.47
CA PRO A 57 -9.68 6.24 7.90
C PRO A 57 -9.81 4.74 8.22
N CYS A 58 -8.97 4.22 9.10
CA CYS A 58 -9.10 2.85 9.58
C CYS A 58 -10.12 2.77 10.72
N GLU A 59 -10.79 1.64 10.82
CA GLU A 59 -11.56 1.24 12.00
C GLU A 59 -10.68 0.58 13.07
N ALA A 60 -9.54 0.03 12.64
CA ALA A 60 -8.57 -0.62 13.51
C ALA A 60 -7.99 0.29 14.62
N PHE A 61 -7.73 -0.32 15.77
CA PHE A 61 -7.19 0.33 16.99
C PHE A 61 -5.73 -0.03 17.28
N SER A 62 -5.09 -0.84 16.44
CA SER A 62 -3.67 -1.18 16.55
C SER A 62 -3.00 -1.16 15.18
N SER A 63 -1.68 -0.97 15.17
CA SER A 63 -0.91 -0.88 13.92
C SER A 63 -1.08 -2.14 13.08
N VAL A 64 -0.97 -3.33 13.67
CA VAL A 64 -1.06 -4.58 12.91
C VAL A 64 -2.47 -4.81 12.36
N LEU A 65 -3.52 -4.45 13.10
CA LEU A 65 -4.89 -4.54 12.59
C LEU A 65 -5.15 -3.52 11.47
N ALA A 66 -4.57 -2.31 11.58
CA ALA A 66 -4.71 -1.30 10.54
C ALA A 66 -4.02 -1.71 9.23
N GLU A 67 -2.88 -2.42 9.32
CA GLU A 67 -2.23 -3.01 8.15
C GLU A 67 -3.05 -4.17 7.55
N GLN A 68 -3.72 -4.99 8.36
CA GLN A 68 -4.63 -6.01 7.84
C GLN A 68 -5.82 -5.37 7.10
N GLU A 69 -6.44 -4.36 7.72
CA GLU A 69 -7.53 -3.60 7.12
C GLU A 69 -7.12 -2.95 5.79
N SER A 70 -5.88 -2.42 5.71
CA SER A 70 -5.35 -1.81 4.48
C SER A 70 -5.18 -2.83 3.35
N ILE A 71 -4.72 -4.05 3.66
CA ILE A 71 -4.59 -5.16 2.72
C ILE A 71 -5.97 -5.60 2.21
N GLU A 72 -6.91 -5.83 3.12
CA GLU A 72 -8.27 -6.27 2.77
C GLU A 72 -8.98 -5.24 1.89
N TRP A 73 -8.87 -3.96 2.24
CA TRP A 73 -9.41 -2.85 1.46
C TRP A 73 -8.81 -2.77 0.06
N ALA A 74 -7.51 -3.05 -0.12
CA ALA A 74 -6.92 -3.11 -1.46
C ALA A 74 -7.56 -4.20 -2.32
N PHE A 75 -7.82 -5.38 -1.75
CA PHE A 75 -8.44 -6.48 -2.48
C PHE A 75 -9.93 -6.24 -2.75
N THR A 76 -10.64 -5.42 -1.96
CA THR A 76 -12.02 -5.03 -2.30
C THR A 76 -12.07 -4.10 -3.51
N LEU A 77 -11.10 -3.18 -3.62
CA LEU A 77 -11.01 -2.24 -4.74
C LEU A 77 -10.41 -2.87 -6.01
N TRP A 78 -9.41 -3.74 -5.85
CA TRP A 78 -8.70 -4.38 -6.96
C TRP A 78 -8.50 -5.88 -6.70
N PRO A 79 -9.54 -6.72 -6.91
CA PRO A 79 -9.53 -8.15 -6.57
C PRO A 79 -8.49 -9.02 -7.27
N HIS A 80 -7.84 -8.50 -8.32
CA HIS A 80 -6.85 -9.23 -9.13
C HIS A 80 -5.48 -8.54 -9.12
N ALA A 81 -5.27 -7.55 -8.26
CA ALA A 81 -3.99 -6.88 -8.16
C ALA A 81 -2.98 -7.68 -7.33
N LEU A 82 -1.70 -7.39 -7.56
CA LEU A 82 -0.63 -7.80 -6.67
C LEU A 82 -0.51 -6.75 -5.55
N VAL A 83 -0.89 -7.10 -4.34
CA VAL A 83 -0.90 -6.21 -3.17
C VAL A 83 0.41 -6.34 -2.39
N TRP A 84 0.94 -5.20 -1.95
CA TRP A 84 2.22 -5.11 -1.26
C TRP A 84 2.06 -4.40 0.07
N ASN A 85 2.55 -5.02 1.13
CA ASN A 85 2.58 -4.45 2.47
C ASN A 85 3.91 -4.78 3.15
N ASP A 86 4.37 -3.94 4.06
CA ASP A 86 5.66 -4.11 4.74
C ASP A 86 5.53 -4.49 6.23
N CYS A 87 4.36 -4.99 6.63
CA CYS A 87 4.09 -5.57 7.95
C CYS A 87 3.90 -7.11 7.86
N ILE A 88 4.93 -7.88 8.24
CA ILE A 88 4.97 -9.35 8.16
C ILE A 88 3.83 -9.91 9.01
N PRO A 89 3.65 -9.44 10.27
CA PRO A 89 2.56 -9.96 11.11
C PRO A 89 1.18 -9.77 10.48
N ALA A 90 0.95 -8.66 9.77
CA ALA A 90 -0.33 -8.42 9.08
C ALA A 90 -0.50 -9.34 7.88
N ILE A 91 0.53 -9.51 7.05
CA ILE A 91 0.51 -10.43 5.91
C ILE A 91 0.27 -11.86 6.37
N GLU A 92 0.98 -12.31 7.42
CA GLU A 92 0.83 -13.66 7.97
C GLU A 92 -0.59 -13.86 8.51
N ALA A 93 -1.14 -12.88 9.23
CA ALA A 93 -2.51 -12.95 9.74
C ALA A 93 -3.57 -12.99 8.63
N VAL A 94 -3.41 -12.20 7.55
CA VAL A 94 -4.33 -12.23 6.39
C VAL A 94 -4.22 -13.56 5.64
N LEU A 95 -3.01 -14.09 5.44
CA LEU A 95 -2.83 -15.36 4.71
C LEU A 95 -3.33 -16.57 5.51
N ASP A 96 -3.27 -16.53 6.84
CA ASP A 96 -3.88 -17.56 7.69
C ASP A 96 -5.41 -17.61 7.51
N GLN A 97 -6.04 -16.43 7.41
CA GLN A 97 -7.48 -16.29 7.17
C GLN A 97 -7.88 -16.55 5.71
N GLN A 98 -7.04 -16.16 4.76
CA GLN A 98 -7.30 -16.19 3.32
C GLN A 98 -6.10 -16.78 2.54
N PRO A 99 -5.85 -18.10 2.62
CA PRO A 99 -4.69 -18.72 1.98
C PRO A 99 -4.65 -18.56 0.46
N ALA A 100 -5.80 -18.35 -0.18
CA ALA A 100 -5.92 -18.14 -1.63
C ALA A 100 -5.26 -16.84 -2.13
N LEU A 101 -4.95 -15.90 -1.24
CA LEU A 101 -4.20 -14.69 -1.58
C LEU A 101 -2.69 -14.93 -1.72
N ALA A 102 -2.21 -16.15 -1.44
CA ALA A 102 -0.84 -16.55 -1.74
C ALA A 102 -0.56 -16.41 -3.24
N GLY A 103 0.52 -15.69 -3.59
CA GLY A 103 0.82 -15.32 -4.98
C GLY A 103 0.12 -14.05 -5.46
N GLN A 104 -0.62 -13.35 -4.60
CA GLN A 104 -1.15 -12.00 -4.84
C GLN A 104 -0.74 -11.02 -3.74
N LEU A 105 -0.57 -11.48 -2.50
CA LEU A 105 -0.08 -10.66 -1.39
C LEU A 105 1.43 -10.85 -1.19
N TYR A 106 2.17 -9.74 -1.22
CA TYR A 106 3.62 -9.72 -1.20
C TYR A 106 4.23 -8.84 -0.13
N TRP A 107 5.38 -9.30 0.37
CA TRP A 107 6.28 -8.55 1.22
C TRP A 107 7.49 -8.03 0.41
N PRO A 108 7.84 -6.73 0.48
CA PRO A 108 8.98 -6.16 -0.22
C PRO A 108 10.31 -6.63 0.37
N THR A 109 11.25 -6.93 -0.51
CA THR A 109 12.59 -7.39 -0.10
C THR A 109 13.35 -6.29 0.65
N PRO A 110 14.35 -6.60 1.50
CA PRO A 110 15.04 -5.58 2.31
C PRO A 110 15.53 -4.35 1.54
N ARG A 111 16.02 -4.52 0.31
CA ARG A 111 16.46 -3.42 -0.56
C ARG A 111 15.30 -2.56 -1.08
N MET A 112 14.13 -3.15 -1.23
CA MET A 112 12.91 -2.49 -1.73
C MET A 112 12.12 -1.85 -0.59
N ARG A 113 12.18 -2.37 0.64
CA ARG A 113 11.34 -1.90 1.76
C ARG A 113 11.29 -0.39 1.88
N LYS A 114 12.44 0.29 1.94
CA LYS A 114 12.45 1.74 2.18
C LYS A 114 11.78 2.53 1.04
N PRO A 115 12.16 2.37 -0.25
CA PRO A 115 11.45 3.04 -1.34
C PRO A 115 9.95 2.71 -1.40
N PHE A 116 9.57 1.46 -1.12
CA PHE A 116 8.17 1.01 -1.11
C PHE A 116 7.38 1.69 -0.01
N HIS A 117 7.86 1.53 1.22
CA HIS A 117 7.31 2.18 2.41
C HIS A 117 7.21 3.67 2.18
N ASP A 118 8.29 4.36 1.79
CA ASP A 118 8.29 5.82 1.67
C ASP A 118 7.22 6.34 0.69
N MET A 119 6.93 5.61 -0.40
CA MET A 119 5.93 6.02 -1.39
C MET A 119 4.50 5.98 -0.85
N VAL A 120 4.10 4.88 -0.20
CA VAL A 120 2.74 4.75 0.35
C VAL A 120 2.61 5.42 1.73
N HIS A 121 3.67 5.40 2.53
CA HIS A 121 3.73 6.05 3.84
C HIS A 121 3.60 7.57 3.75
N SER A 122 4.22 8.19 2.75
CA SER A 122 4.07 9.64 2.54
C SER A 122 2.61 10.02 2.29
N LEU A 123 1.85 9.15 1.60
CA LEU A 123 0.42 9.33 1.38
C LEU A 123 -0.37 9.09 2.68
N SER A 124 -0.09 8.01 3.41
CA SER A 124 -0.78 7.69 4.67
C SER A 124 -0.57 8.79 5.72
N VAL A 125 0.63 9.36 5.81
CA VAL A 125 0.93 10.52 6.68
C VAL A 125 0.11 11.75 6.30
N LYS A 126 0.01 12.08 5.01
CA LYS A 126 -0.80 13.22 4.54
C LYS A 126 -2.29 12.99 4.78
N ALA A 127 -2.75 11.75 4.69
CA ALA A 127 -4.15 11.38 4.90
C ALA A 127 -4.61 11.42 6.36
N ARG A 128 -3.71 11.54 7.35
CA ARG A 128 -4.06 11.58 8.79
C ARG A 128 -5.09 12.66 9.15
N GLY A 129 -5.05 13.79 8.44
CA GLY A 129 -6.00 14.90 8.62
C GLY A 129 -7.32 14.75 7.87
N VAL A 130 -7.48 13.70 7.07
CA VAL A 130 -8.65 13.50 6.21
C VAL A 130 -9.57 12.47 6.84
N ALA A 131 -10.70 12.94 7.38
CA ALA A 131 -11.66 12.10 8.11
C ALA A 131 -12.61 11.29 7.21
N ILE A 132 -12.40 11.29 5.90
CA ILE A 132 -13.25 10.65 4.89
C ILE A 132 -12.40 9.94 3.84
N PRO A 133 -12.95 8.95 3.12
CA PRO A 133 -12.28 8.38 1.95
C PRO A 133 -11.94 9.45 0.90
N ALA A 134 -10.75 9.35 0.30
CA ALA A 134 -10.26 10.34 -0.65
C ALA A 134 -9.47 9.70 -1.79
N GLN A 135 -9.61 10.29 -2.98
CA GLN A 135 -8.74 10.09 -4.14
C GLN A 135 -7.75 11.24 -4.18
N TRP A 136 -6.47 10.93 -4.33
CA TRP A 136 -5.41 11.92 -4.46
C TRP A 136 -4.94 12.02 -5.91
N ASN A 137 -4.58 13.24 -6.31
CA ASN A 137 -3.81 13.51 -7.50
C ASN A 137 -2.38 13.82 -7.06
N TYR A 138 -1.39 13.29 -7.75
CA TYR A 138 0.00 13.70 -7.61
C TYR A 138 0.41 14.45 -8.87
N ALA A 139 1.02 15.63 -8.70
CA ALA A 139 1.72 16.32 -9.78
C ALA A 139 3.19 16.44 -9.40
N PHE A 140 4.08 16.05 -10.31
CA PHE A 140 5.47 16.47 -10.21
C PHE A 140 5.51 17.98 -10.41
N THR A 141 5.81 18.74 -9.36
CA THR A 141 6.14 20.15 -9.55
C THR A 141 7.52 20.22 -10.22
N THR A 142 7.49 20.60 -11.50
CA THR A 142 8.55 20.99 -12.46
C THR A 142 9.97 20.44 -12.26
N PRO A 143 10.57 19.76 -13.28
CA PRO A 143 11.98 19.41 -13.28
C PRO A 143 12.87 20.67 -13.12
N GLY A 144 13.77 20.67 -12.14
CA GLY A 144 14.81 21.70 -12.00
C GLY A 144 14.80 22.54 -10.71
N SER A 145 13.83 22.35 -9.80
CA SER A 145 13.92 22.94 -8.46
C SER A 145 14.48 21.91 -7.46
N ALA A 146 15.36 22.35 -6.54
CA ALA A 146 16.01 21.51 -5.52
C ALA A 146 15.04 20.91 -4.48
N ARG A 147 13.74 21.11 -4.67
CA ARG A 147 12.65 20.49 -3.91
C ARG A 147 11.59 20.04 -4.92
N SER A 148 11.72 18.82 -5.44
CA SER A 148 10.61 18.12 -6.06
C SER A 148 9.53 17.91 -4.97
N ILE A 149 8.62 18.86 -4.86
CA ILE A 149 7.48 18.76 -3.95
C ILE A 149 6.42 17.97 -4.71
N ILE A 150 6.07 16.79 -4.18
CA ILE A 150 4.88 16.10 -4.64
C ILE A 150 3.69 16.88 -4.08
N ASP A 151 3.04 17.65 -4.95
CA ASP A 151 1.79 18.32 -4.62
C ASP A 151 0.67 17.28 -4.69
N PHE A 152 0.11 17.01 -3.51
CA PHE A 152 -1.01 16.10 -3.33
C PHE A 152 -2.26 16.95 -3.14
N THR A 153 -3.12 16.99 -4.16
CA THR A 153 -4.50 17.48 -4.03
C THR A 153 -5.42 16.29 -3.92
N PHE A 154 -6.58 16.41 -3.26
CA PHE A 154 -7.52 15.30 -3.17
C PHE A 154 -8.96 15.69 -3.48
N LYS A 155 -9.72 14.70 -3.93
CA LYS A 155 -11.17 14.73 -4.07
C LYS A 155 -11.77 13.74 -3.08
N PRO A 156 -12.75 14.13 -2.25
CA PRO A 156 -13.51 13.20 -1.43
C PRO A 156 -14.16 12.11 -2.31
N LEU A 157 -14.10 10.86 -1.85
CA LEU A 157 -14.79 9.74 -2.50
C LEU A 157 -16.19 9.49 -1.93
N GLY A 158 -16.62 10.27 -0.92
CA GLY A 158 -17.83 10.01 -0.16
C GLY A 158 -17.72 8.68 0.61
N ASN A 159 -18.86 8.09 0.95
CA ASN A 159 -18.92 6.69 1.38
C ASN A 159 -18.83 5.81 0.13
N ALA A 160 -17.65 5.72 -0.51
CA ALA A 160 -17.42 4.66 -1.49
C ALA A 160 -17.60 3.30 -0.77
N PRO A 161 -18.22 2.31 -1.42
CA PRO A 161 -18.67 1.06 -0.80
C PRO A 161 -17.55 0.30 -0.08
#